data_AF-A0A7T3BMT3-F1
#
_entry.id   AF-A0A7T3BMT3-F1
#
_cell.length_a   1.000
_cell.length_b   1.000
_cell.length_c   1.000
_cell.angle_alpha   90.00
_cell.angle_beta   90.00
_cell.angle_gamma   90.00
#
_symmetry.space_group_name_H-M   'P 1'
#
loop_
_entity.id
_entity.type
_entity.pdbx_description
1 polymer ?
#
loop_
_entity_poly.entity_id
_entity_poly.type
_entity_poly.pdbx_seq_one_letter_code
_entity_poly.pdbx_strand_id
1 'polypeptide(L)'
;MCEFKDFRRNIPCFKEYDENSFIGKWHDDGVWDDEEYWKLENDLIEVRRKYPYPMDIPRDIVIGIGTIIDFLMVPNWKLFEIKASPWLPKSVKINERYERFRVMLRYIFTDVDVDDWKFFYFPIKHSKGRLR
;
A
#
# COMPACT_ATOMS: atom_id res chain seq x y z
N MET A 1 21.81 -2.90 6.34
CA MET A 1 20.71 -2.88 5.36
C MET A 1 19.73 -1.81 5.79
N CYS A 2 19.17 -1.02 4.87
CA CYS A 2 18.17 -0.01 5.22
C CYS A 2 16.87 -0.71 5.62
N GLU A 3 16.36 -0.44 6.82
CA GLU A 3 15.10 -1.01 7.28
C GLU A 3 13.92 -0.37 6.54
N PHE A 4 12.97 -1.20 6.09
CA PHE A 4 11.83 -0.79 5.26
C PHE A 4 12.28 -0.05 3.99
N LYS A 5 13.25 -0.64 3.26
CA LYS A 5 13.85 -0.02 2.08
C LYS A 5 12.81 0.29 1.00
N ASP A 6 11.89 -0.63 0.74
CA ASP A 6 10.86 -0.46 -0.29
C ASP A 6 9.79 0.53 0.14
N PHE A 7 9.56 0.74 1.44
CA PHE A 7 8.78 1.87 1.94
C PHE A 7 9.54 3.20 1.77
N ARG A 8 10.79 3.29 2.23
CA ARG A 8 11.56 4.54 2.24
C ARG A 8 11.82 5.11 0.85
N ARG A 9 12.03 4.23 -0.15
CA ARG A 9 12.22 4.66 -1.54
C ARG A 9 10.98 5.29 -2.18
N ASN A 10 9.81 5.21 -1.55
CA ASN A 10 8.58 5.85 -2.01
C ASN A 10 8.39 7.28 -1.49
N ILE A 11 9.33 7.84 -0.72
CA ILE A 11 9.14 9.12 -0.03
C ILE A 11 10.10 10.15 -0.61
N PRO A 12 9.64 11.12 -1.43
CA PRO A 12 10.52 12.07 -2.14
C PRO A 12 11.46 12.90 -1.26
N CYS A 13 11.09 13.16 -0.01
CA CYS A 13 11.95 13.90 0.92
C CYS A 13 12.98 13.02 1.65
N PHE A 14 12.99 11.71 1.41
CA PHE A 14 13.96 10.78 1.99
C PHE A 14 15.13 10.56 1.04
N LYS A 15 16.31 10.26 1.60
CA LYS A 15 17.53 10.03 0.82
C LYS A 15 17.43 8.78 -0.06
N GLU A 16 16.61 7.83 0.35
CA GLU A 16 16.37 6.56 -0.33
C GLU A 16 15.40 6.66 -1.50
N TYR A 17 14.80 7.83 -1.74
CA TYR A 17 13.82 8.02 -2.81
C TYR A 17 14.35 7.51 -4.16
N ASP A 18 13.47 6.82 -4.88
CA ASP A 18 13.73 6.23 -6.18
C ASP A 18 12.57 6.57 -7.10
N GLU A 19 12.83 7.24 -8.22
CA GLU A 19 11.84 7.55 -9.26
C GLU A 19 11.17 6.28 -9.82
N ASN A 20 11.82 5.12 -9.71
CA ASN A 20 11.27 3.83 -10.13
C ASN A 20 10.43 3.13 -9.05
N SER A 21 10.23 3.77 -7.89
CA SER A 21 9.33 3.27 -6.84
C SER A 21 7.87 3.33 -7.29
N PHE A 22 6.96 2.79 -6.47
CA PHE A 22 5.53 2.88 -6.72
C PHE A 22 5.06 4.34 -6.82
N ILE A 23 5.41 5.18 -5.84
CA ILE A 23 5.08 6.62 -5.83
C ILE A 23 5.74 7.39 -6.98
N GLY A 24 6.99 7.09 -7.35
CA GLY A 24 7.62 7.72 -8.51
C GLY A 24 6.83 7.45 -9.79
N LYS A 25 6.55 6.18 -10.10
CA LYS A 25 5.73 5.79 -11.25
C LYS A 25 4.29 6.31 -11.19
N TRP A 26 3.72 6.33 -9.99
CA TRP A 26 2.37 6.84 -9.77
C TRP A 26 2.27 8.33 -10.07
N HIS A 27 3.18 9.12 -9.50
CA HIS A 27 3.13 10.57 -9.57
C HIS A 27 3.64 11.11 -10.90
N ASP A 28 4.74 10.57 -11.42
CA ASP A 28 5.44 11.12 -12.58
C ASP A 28 4.91 10.53 -13.90
N ASP A 29 4.61 9.23 -13.93
CA ASP A 29 4.18 8.53 -15.14
C ASP A 29 2.67 8.27 -15.20
N GLY A 30 1.95 8.46 -14.09
CA GLY A 30 0.54 8.11 -14.00
C GLY A 30 0.30 6.60 -14.14
N VAL A 31 1.20 5.78 -13.59
CA VAL A 31 1.15 4.31 -13.68
C VAL A 31 0.98 3.67 -12.31
N TRP A 32 -0.05 2.84 -12.15
CA TRP A 32 -0.11 1.88 -11.06
C TRP A 32 0.62 0.59 -11.45
N ASP A 33 1.84 0.40 -10.92
CA ASP A 33 2.64 -0.82 -11.09
C ASP A 33 2.41 -1.76 -9.90
N ASP A 34 1.71 -2.88 -10.14
CA ASP A 34 1.36 -3.83 -9.07
C ASP A 34 2.59 -4.40 -8.36
N GLU A 35 3.67 -4.67 -9.09
CA GLU A 35 4.88 -5.27 -8.51
C GLU A 35 5.61 -4.28 -7.59
N GLU A 36 5.63 -2.98 -7.95
CA GLU A 36 6.19 -1.95 -7.05
C GLU A 36 5.25 -1.66 -5.88
N TYR A 37 3.94 -1.67 -6.09
CA TYR A 37 2.97 -1.53 -5.01
C TYR A 37 3.11 -2.66 -3.99
N TRP A 38 3.31 -3.91 -4.43
CA TRP A 38 3.48 -5.04 -3.52
C TRP A 38 4.77 -4.99 -2.71
N LYS A 39 5.86 -4.45 -3.27
CA LYS A 39 7.08 -4.19 -2.50
C LYS A 39 6.82 -3.20 -1.36
N LEU A 40 6.13 -2.10 -1.66
CA LEU A 40 5.69 -1.14 -0.65
C LEU A 40 4.77 -1.81 0.39
N GLU A 41 3.77 -2.56 -0.06
CA GLU A 41 2.80 -3.24 0.81
C GLU A 41 3.48 -4.24 1.76
N ASN A 42 4.46 -5.01 1.30
CA ASN A 42 5.21 -5.93 2.15
C ASN A 42 5.92 -5.18 3.28
N ASP A 43 6.58 -4.06 2.98
CA ASP A 43 7.21 -3.25 4.03
C ASP A 43 6.19 -2.66 5.00
N LEU A 44 5.00 -2.25 4.53
CA LEU A 44 3.91 -1.79 5.39
C LEU A 44 3.39 -2.90 6.32
N ILE A 45 3.35 -4.15 5.85
CA ILE A 45 3.03 -5.32 6.68
C ILE A 45 4.10 -5.52 7.74
N GLU A 46 5.38 -5.43 7.38
CA GLU A 46 6.50 -5.56 8.32
C GLU A 46 6.50 -4.42 9.36
N VAL A 47 6.12 -3.19 8.98
CA VAL A 47 5.90 -2.09 9.92
C VAL A 47 4.85 -2.48 10.97
N ARG A 48 3.70 -3.02 10.55
CA ARG A 48 2.64 -3.45 11.48
C ARG A 48 3.06 -4.62 12.37
N ARG A 49 3.86 -5.56 11.85
CA ARG A 49 4.42 -6.67 12.64
C ARG A 49 5.41 -6.18 13.68
N LYS A 50 6.26 -5.22 13.32
CA LYS A 50 7.27 -4.65 14.22
C LYS A 50 6.66 -3.72 15.27
N TYR A 51 5.63 -2.96 14.89
CA TYR A 51 4.93 -2.01 15.76
C TYR A 51 3.44 -2.37 15.83
N PRO A 52 3.05 -3.32 16.71
CA PRO A 52 1.68 -3.81 16.76
C PRO A 52 0.66 -2.79 17.29
N TYR A 53 1.11 -1.71 17.93
CA TYR A 53 0.25 -0.63 18.38
C TYR A 53 0.56 0.62 17.56
N PRO A 54 -0.45 1.29 16.97
CA PRO A 54 -0.22 2.47 16.14
C PRO A 54 0.57 3.59 16.83
N MET A 55 0.46 3.69 18.16
CA MET A 55 1.19 4.68 18.98
C MET A 55 2.70 4.42 19.05
N ASP A 56 3.14 3.20 18.75
CA ASP A 56 4.55 2.80 18.78
C ASP A 56 5.23 3.00 17.41
N ILE A 57 4.47 3.35 16.36
CA ILE A 57 5.01 3.58 15.02
C ILE A 57 5.92 4.82 15.05
N PRO A 58 7.20 4.70 14.65
CA PRO A 58 8.11 5.83 14.57
C PRO A 58 7.58 6.99 13.73
N ARG A 59 7.86 8.22 14.17
CA ARG A 59 7.37 9.44 13.52
C ARG A 59 7.75 9.52 12.03
N ASP A 60 8.95 9.10 11.65
CA ASP A 60 9.39 9.11 10.26
C ASP A 60 8.56 8.16 9.38
N ILE A 61 8.14 7.01 9.93
CA ILE A 61 7.22 6.10 9.24
C ILE A 61 5.83 6.72 9.12
N VAL A 62 5.31 7.37 10.17
CA VAL A 62 4.02 8.07 10.09
C VAL A 62 4.04 9.17 9.02
N ILE A 63 5.10 9.99 8.99
CA ILE A 63 5.31 11.03 7.97
C ILE A 63 5.37 10.40 6.58
N GLY A 64 6.08 9.29 6.43
CA GLY A 64 6.19 8.58 5.16
C GLY A 64 4.86 8.04 4.66
N ILE A 65 4.05 7.43 5.52
CA ILE A 65 2.70 6.97 5.16
C ILE A 65 1.81 8.16 4.78
N GLY A 66 1.87 9.27 5.54
CA GLY A 66 1.16 10.51 5.20
C GLY A 66 1.54 11.04 3.82
N THR A 67 2.84 11.04 3.51
CA THR A 67 3.36 11.45 2.19
C THR A 67 2.80 10.57 1.07
N ILE A 68 2.80 9.24 1.24
CA ILE A 68 2.23 8.30 0.27
C ILE A 68 0.73 8.56 0.04
N ILE A 69 -0.02 8.84 1.12
CA ILE A 69 -1.45 9.19 1.02
C ILE A 69 -1.63 10.46 0.18
N ASP A 70 -0.85 11.51 0.46
CA ASP A 70 -0.92 12.77 -0.27
C ASP A 70 -0.67 12.57 -1.77
N PHE A 71 0.33 11.76 -2.14
CA PHE A 71 0.61 11.44 -3.54
C PHE A 71 -0.49 10.61 -4.21
N LEU A 72 -1.23 9.80 -3.46
CA LEU A 72 -2.36 9.03 -3.98
C LEU A 72 -3.65 9.86 -4.13
N MET A 73 -3.71 11.06 -3.53
CA MET A 73 -4.82 12.00 -3.63
C MET A 73 -4.76 12.89 -4.88
N VAL A 74 -4.41 12.32 -6.03
CA VAL A 74 -4.35 13.05 -7.32
C VAL A 74 -5.68 13.02 -8.07
N PRO A 75 -6.08 14.11 -8.75
CA PRO A 75 -7.28 14.13 -9.58
C PRO A 75 -7.11 13.22 -10.80
N ASN A 76 -8.22 12.75 -11.37
CA ASN A 76 -8.25 11.95 -12.60
C ASN A 76 -7.43 10.64 -12.57
N TRP A 77 -7.09 10.13 -11.38
CA TRP A 77 -6.41 8.85 -11.17
C TRP A 77 -7.07 7.66 -11.88
N LYS A 78 -8.35 7.76 -12.24
CA LYS A 78 -9.07 6.76 -13.05
C LYS A 78 -8.57 6.63 -14.49
N LEU A 79 -7.83 7.62 -14.99
CA LEU A 79 -7.22 7.63 -16.32
C LEU A 79 -5.81 7.02 -16.32
N PHE A 80 -5.28 6.70 -15.14
CA PHE A 80 -3.91 6.21 -14.99
C PHE A 80 -3.79 4.80 -15.57
N GLU A 81 -2.62 4.51 -16.11
CA GLU A 81 -2.32 3.21 -16.68
C GLU A 81 -2.15 2.19 -15.55
N ILE A 82 -2.54 0.94 -15.84
CA ILE A 82 -2.35 -0.17 -14.91
C ILE A 82 -1.32 -1.10 -15.54
N LYS A 83 -0.15 -1.15 -14.93
CA LYS A 83 0.82 -2.20 -15.19
C LYS A 83 0.51 -3.39 -14.29
N ALA A 84 -0.43 -4.20 -14.76
CA ALA A 84 -0.99 -5.30 -14.00
C ALA A 84 0.02 -6.45 -13.85
N SER A 85 0.05 -7.06 -12.67
CA SER A 85 0.81 -8.28 -12.47
C SER A 85 0.21 -9.45 -13.29
N PRO A 86 1.03 -10.33 -13.90
CA PRO A 86 0.54 -11.49 -14.66
C PRO A 86 -0.32 -12.45 -13.84
N TRP A 87 -0.17 -12.42 -12.51
CA TRP A 87 -0.87 -13.29 -11.56
C TRP A 87 -2.30 -12.82 -11.24
N LEU A 88 -2.68 -11.64 -11.71
CA LEU A 88 -3.98 -11.04 -11.41
C LEU A 88 -4.97 -11.19 -12.57
N PRO A 89 -6.26 -11.38 -12.28
CA PRO A 89 -7.29 -11.30 -13.29
C PRO A 89 -7.30 -9.93 -13.97
N LYS A 90 -7.45 -9.90 -15.30
CA LYS A 90 -7.61 -8.66 -16.09
C LYS A 90 -8.82 -7.81 -15.65
N SER A 91 -9.74 -8.39 -14.88
CA SER A 91 -10.92 -7.71 -14.35
C SER A 91 -10.62 -6.78 -13.17
N VAL A 92 -9.46 -6.90 -12.52
CA VAL A 92 -9.07 -6.00 -11.43
C VAL A 92 -8.78 -4.62 -12.02
N LYS A 93 -9.54 -3.61 -11.64
CA LYS A 93 -9.37 -2.23 -12.12
C LYS A 93 -8.65 -1.39 -11.08
N ILE A 94 -8.54 -0.10 -11.37
CA ILE A 94 -7.85 0.85 -10.50
C ILE A 94 -8.62 1.10 -9.20
N ASN A 95 -9.96 0.99 -9.19
CA ASN A 95 -10.74 1.17 -7.95
C ASN A 95 -10.40 0.09 -6.92
N GLU A 96 -10.33 -1.18 -7.33
CA GLU A 96 -10.00 -2.30 -6.46
C GLU A 96 -8.59 -2.16 -5.87
N ARG A 97 -7.68 -1.56 -6.65
CA ARG A 97 -6.32 -1.22 -6.22
C ARG A 97 -6.27 -0.17 -5.13
N TYR A 98 -7.00 0.91 -5.33
CA TYR A 98 -7.18 1.93 -4.31
C TYR A 98 -7.85 1.38 -3.05
N GLU A 99 -8.87 0.54 -3.19
CA GLU A 99 -9.48 -0.11 -2.04
C GLU A 99 -8.47 -0.94 -1.26
N ARG A 100 -7.62 -1.74 -1.94
CA ARG A 100 -6.55 -2.50 -1.26
C ARG A 100 -5.63 -1.59 -0.46
N PHE A 101 -5.17 -0.46 -1.01
CA PHE A 101 -4.37 0.49 -0.26
C PHE A 101 -5.12 1.06 0.96
N ARG A 102 -6.39 1.42 0.81
CA ARG A 102 -7.22 1.88 1.94
C ARG A 102 -7.31 0.84 3.03
N VAL A 103 -7.40 -0.45 2.66
CA VAL A 103 -7.46 -1.50 3.68
C VAL A 103 -6.10 -1.77 4.32
N MET A 104 -4.99 -1.61 3.60
CA MET A 104 -3.66 -1.61 4.19
C MET A 104 -3.48 -0.49 5.22
N LEU A 105 -3.98 0.71 4.95
CA LEU A 105 -3.97 1.79 5.96
C LEU A 105 -4.76 1.42 7.22
N ARG A 106 -5.92 0.77 7.06
CA ARG A 106 -6.70 0.27 8.21
C ARG A 106 -5.93 -0.79 8.98
N TYR A 107 -5.26 -1.71 8.30
CA TYR A 107 -4.44 -2.73 8.96
C TYR A 107 -3.33 -2.12 9.82
N ILE A 108 -2.67 -1.07 9.32
CA ILE A 108 -1.58 -0.39 10.03
C ILE A 108 -2.10 0.37 11.26
N PHE A 109 -3.17 1.16 11.08
CA PHE A 109 -3.60 2.13 12.09
C PHE A 109 -4.74 1.66 12.99
N THR A 110 -5.22 0.42 12.84
CA THR A 110 -6.33 -0.12 13.65
C THR A 110 -6.04 -1.54 14.14
N ASP A 111 -6.93 -2.04 15.00
CA ASP A 111 -6.88 -3.41 15.53
C ASP A 111 -7.49 -4.44 14.56
N VAL A 112 -7.81 -4.03 13.33
CA VAL A 112 -8.29 -4.94 12.30
C VAL A 112 -7.15 -5.90 11.94
N ASP A 113 -7.27 -7.15 12.36
CA ASP A 113 -6.40 -8.20 11.89
C ASP A 113 -6.86 -8.65 10.50
N VAL A 114 -5.91 -8.76 9.58
CA VAL A 114 -6.14 -9.20 8.20
C VAL A 114 -5.39 -10.49 7.96
N ASP A 115 -5.69 -11.45 8.82
CA ASP A 115 -5.44 -12.84 8.54
C ASP A 115 -6.00 -13.18 7.13
N ASP A 116 -5.17 -13.85 6.34
CA ASP A 116 -5.46 -14.40 5.01
C ASP A 116 -5.48 -13.48 3.77
N TRP A 117 -5.04 -12.22 3.80
CA TRP A 117 -5.07 -11.33 2.61
C TRP A 117 -3.98 -11.53 1.56
N LYS A 118 -3.45 -12.75 1.43
CA LYS A 118 -2.47 -13.10 0.40
C LYS A 118 -2.98 -12.70 -0.99
N PHE A 119 -2.51 -11.55 -1.48
CA PHE A 119 -2.40 -11.15 -2.87
C PHE A 119 -3.68 -11.05 -3.73
N PHE A 120 -4.88 -11.08 -3.15
CA PHE A 120 -6.11 -10.87 -3.91
C PHE A 120 -6.73 -9.49 -3.64
N TYR A 121 -6.97 -8.72 -4.69
CA TYR A 121 -7.77 -7.47 -4.66
C TYR A 121 -9.26 -7.70 -4.37
N PHE A 122 -9.67 -8.96 -4.15
CA PHE A 122 -11.01 -9.29 -3.71
C PHE A 122 -11.04 -9.34 -2.18
N PRO A 123 -12.03 -8.70 -1.53
CA PRO A 123 -12.29 -8.99 -0.14
C PRO A 123 -12.64 -10.48 -0.04
N ILE A 124 -11.89 -11.22 0.79
CA ILE A 124 -12.42 -12.48 1.31
C ILE A 124 -13.74 -12.08 1.96
N LYS A 125 -14.86 -12.59 1.41
CA LYS A 125 -16.18 -12.42 2.02
C LYS A 125 -16.00 -12.72 3.49
N HIS A 126 -16.21 -11.72 4.37
CA HIS A 126 -16.21 -11.93 5.80
C HIS A 126 -17.00 -13.22 6.06
N SER A 127 -16.30 -14.25 6.52
CA SER A 127 -16.97 -15.41 7.07
C SER A 127 -17.87 -14.84 8.15
N LYS A 128 -19.17 -15.09 8.03
CA LYS A 128 -20.17 -14.64 9.00
C LYS A 128 -19.78 -15.22 10.35
N GLY A 129 -19.00 -14.46 11.12
CA GLY A 129 -18.80 -14.70 12.54
C GLY A 129 -20.16 -14.58 13.19
N ARG A 130 -20.67 -15.71 13.68
CA ARG A 130 -21.84 -15.73 14.53
C ARG A 130 -21.56 -14.82 15.72
N LEU A 131 -22.30 -13.73 15.83
CA LEU A 131 -22.51 -13.09 17.12
C LEU A 131 -23.18 -14.14 18.01
N ARG A 132 -22.48 -14.52 19.08
CA ARG A 132 -23.09 -15.19 20.23
C ARG A 132 -23.87 -14.16 21.04
#